data_AF-A0A1V6FNF8-F1
#
_entry.id   AF-A0A1V6FNF8-F1
#
_cell.length_a   1.000
_cell.length_b   1.000
_cell.length_c   1.000
_cell.angle_alpha   90.00
_cell.angle_beta   90.00
_cell.angle_gamma   90.00
#
_symmetry.space_group_name_H-M   'P 1'
#
loop_
_entity.id
_entity.type
_entity.pdbx_description
1 polymer ?
#
loop_
_entity_poly.entity_id
_entity_poly.type
_entity_poly.pdbx_seq_one_letter_code
_entity_poly.pdbx_strand_id
1 'polypeptide(L)'
;MNDQKYDEPRKAVKSLLDTLQVKRVVYVDDRIQDTVPLEDVIAAAIGLDEASLRVTFPGLGDSIPDDQDMRTAKIRDVWKDMSPEERASSGQAVVIAAREQGDDETGDMTDASNLRLLIPGDRQLVNLSPSHWETQKEQLLKESSREELTLFLFDQDFSGADGDVDGGIKIIASLLDRDDTEDLICGLLTHKVTPDDQPKQWQDLSEKHGIEKDRFIVIPKQHLSQDPMLFALALKFVALSPDFTKLKNEVKEIISEAASAAAKRVEKVNIYDLDHIVFRGSFEEGLWEPDMLFRLHALFLRTESLKLAHEGGVLEELAAKLRSVSGIPTDRDPVPPPVSAWSLQREELYEFGDIINKNHLPLELGDIFEKVSDDSSKNENTGVVDCSKKYYILLAQPCDLMVRSKGKREPDLIRVPLAEVVQREKCPHYSEEIPCFDDHPRKNKWFVRMKMVHFVQISILDLCVLNDDGVGRLVIGADGPKGLRPAWQKRCLKLKEHWSNKLSPLGKLSFEKKDSQDVRQVKEKLRESFLKAILSDVLFKGKIESTGNGQVLTYGCKRIARLSRVRAMGLLMSYTSTCGRPAYERDFVASHQGQGNDENGNQG
;
A
#
# COMPACT_ATOMS: atom_id res chain seq x y z
N MET A 1 -31.65 21.32 -14.17
CA MET A 1 -31.53 20.17 -13.24
C MET A 1 -30.07 19.74 -12.99
N ASN A 2 -29.05 20.49 -13.47
CA ASN A 2 -27.62 20.11 -13.41
C ASN A 2 -26.83 20.65 -12.19
N ASP A 3 -27.34 21.63 -11.43
CA ASP A 3 -26.58 22.27 -10.34
C ASP A 3 -26.27 21.35 -9.15
N GLN A 4 -27.14 20.39 -8.84
CA GLN A 4 -26.93 19.46 -7.71
C GLN A 4 -25.67 18.57 -7.87
N LYS A 5 -25.20 18.34 -9.10
CA LYS A 5 -23.98 17.54 -9.35
C LYS A 5 -22.72 18.26 -8.86
N TYR A 6 -22.73 19.59 -8.84
CA TYR A 6 -21.56 20.43 -8.57
C TYR A 6 -21.54 21.00 -7.13
N ASP A 7 -22.64 20.93 -6.39
CA ASP A 7 -22.75 21.54 -5.05
C ASP A 7 -21.72 21.03 -4.02
N GLU A 8 -21.59 19.70 -3.88
CA GLU A 8 -20.61 19.08 -2.98
C GLU A 8 -19.17 19.30 -3.45
N PRO A 9 -18.82 19.02 -4.73
CA PRO A 9 -17.50 19.35 -5.27
C PRO A 9 -17.11 20.80 -5.07
N ARG A 10 -18.01 21.75 -5.35
CA ARG A 10 -17.75 23.18 -5.22
C ARG A 10 -17.49 23.59 -3.77
N LYS A 11 -18.20 23.00 -2.80
CA LYS A 11 -17.93 23.22 -1.37
C LYS A 11 -16.55 22.68 -0.95
N ALA A 12 -16.17 21.51 -1.45
CA ALA A 12 -14.86 20.94 -1.19
C ALA A 12 -13.74 21.79 -1.82
N VAL A 13 -13.88 22.16 -3.09
CA VAL A 13 -12.95 23.07 -3.79
C VAL A 13 -12.85 24.40 -3.07
N LYS A 14 -13.98 24.99 -2.64
CA LYS A 14 -13.96 26.22 -1.84
C LYS A 14 -13.13 26.06 -0.57
N SER A 15 -13.40 25.02 0.21
CA SER A 15 -12.70 24.77 1.48
C SER A 15 -11.19 24.57 1.26
N LEU A 16 -10.80 23.93 0.15
CA LEU A 16 -9.40 23.74 -0.22
C LEU A 16 -8.72 25.07 -0.59
N LEU A 17 -9.35 25.86 -1.46
CA LEU A 17 -8.81 27.18 -1.85
C LEU A 17 -8.76 28.15 -0.67
N ASP A 18 -9.74 28.11 0.24
CA ASP A 18 -9.75 28.89 1.48
C ASP A 18 -8.57 28.50 2.39
N THR A 19 -8.36 27.19 2.58
CA THR A 19 -7.27 26.66 3.45
C THR A 19 -5.90 26.99 2.88
N LEU A 20 -5.75 26.95 1.57
CA LEU A 20 -4.52 27.35 0.87
C LEU A 20 -4.37 28.86 0.70
N GLN A 21 -5.36 29.67 1.06
CA GLN A 21 -5.37 31.12 0.79
C GLN A 21 -5.20 31.45 -0.71
N VAL A 22 -5.68 30.58 -1.60
CA VAL A 22 -5.60 30.77 -3.05
C VAL A 22 -6.66 31.76 -3.51
N LYS A 23 -6.25 32.96 -3.96
CA LYS A 23 -7.18 33.99 -4.45
C LYS A 23 -7.46 33.88 -5.95
N ARG A 24 -6.52 33.32 -6.69
CA ARG A 24 -6.55 33.26 -8.15
C ARG A 24 -6.24 31.86 -8.65
N VAL A 25 -6.99 31.43 -9.67
CA VAL A 25 -6.72 30.22 -10.45
C VAL A 25 -6.44 30.66 -11.88
N VAL A 26 -5.27 30.30 -12.39
CA VAL A 26 -4.86 30.57 -13.78
C VAL A 26 -4.95 29.25 -14.55
N TYR A 27 -5.70 29.25 -15.65
CA TYR A 27 -5.83 28.11 -16.55
C TYR A 27 -5.28 28.47 -17.93
N VAL A 28 -4.35 27.65 -18.44
CA VAL A 28 -3.71 27.86 -19.75
C VAL A 28 -4.03 26.69 -20.68
N ASP A 29 -4.65 26.97 -21.82
CA ASP A 29 -5.11 25.98 -22.81
C ASP A 29 -5.02 26.60 -24.22
N ASP A 30 -4.57 25.81 -25.20
CA ASP A 30 -4.45 26.25 -26.60
C ASP A 30 -5.81 26.42 -27.30
N ARG A 31 -6.87 25.81 -26.74
CA ARG A 31 -8.26 25.96 -27.19
C ARG A 31 -8.88 27.28 -26.74
N ILE A 32 -8.23 28.03 -25.85
CA ILE A 32 -8.64 29.40 -25.51
C ILE A 32 -8.23 30.28 -26.68
N GLN A 33 -9.17 30.51 -27.60
CA GLN A 33 -8.94 31.36 -28.77
C GLN A 33 -8.98 32.84 -28.39
N ASP A 34 -7.99 33.59 -28.88
CA ASP A 34 -7.89 35.04 -28.69
C ASP A 34 -8.95 35.81 -29.51
N THR A 35 -9.54 35.18 -30.53
CA THR A 35 -10.62 35.74 -31.36
C THR A 35 -11.55 34.65 -31.89
N VAL A 36 -12.86 34.79 -31.68
CA VAL A 36 -13.88 33.90 -32.27
C VAL A 36 -14.14 34.30 -33.73
N PRO A 37 -14.11 33.36 -34.70
CA PRO A 37 -14.46 33.64 -36.09
C PRO A 37 -15.91 34.14 -36.22
N LEU A 38 -16.13 35.13 -37.09
CA LEU A 38 -17.46 35.71 -37.33
C LEU A 38 -18.52 34.66 -37.70
N GLU A 39 -18.16 33.67 -38.50
CA GLU A 39 -19.08 32.61 -38.93
C GLU A 39 -19.54 31.72 -37.76
N ASP A 40 -18.69 31.49 -36.76
CA ASP A 40 -19.06 30.73 -35.56
C ASP A 40 -19.98 31.54 -34.64
N VAL A 41 -19.76 32.86 -34.57
CA VAL A 41 -20.65 33.78 -33.84
C VAL A 41 -22.02 33.85 -34.51
N ILE A 42 -22.08 33.87 -35.84
CA ILE A 42 -23.33 33.84 -36.60
C ILE A 42 -24.07 32.53 -36.35
N ALA A 43 -23.38 31.38 -36.45
CA ALA A 43 -23.97 30.08 -36.19
C ALA A 43 -24.54 29.97 -34.77
N ALA A 44 -23.80 30.45 -33.77
CA ALA A 44 -24.25 30.49 -32.38
C ALA A 44 -25.42 31.46 -32.16
N ALA A 45 -25.37 32.64 -32.76
CA ALA A 45 -26.41 33.66 -32.64
C ALA A 45 -27.76 33.23 -33.22
N ILE A 46 -27.75 32.39 -34.27
CA ILE A 46 -28.96 31.83 -34.88
C ILE A 46 -29.68 30.88 -33.92
N GLY A 47 -28.95 30.17 -33.07
CA GLY A 47 -29.49 29.24 -32.07
C GLY A 47 -30.02 29.89 -30.78
N LEU A 48 -29.78 31.20 -30.59
CA LEU A 48 -30.19 31.94 -29.40
C LEU A 48 -31.54 32.64 -29.54
N ASP A 49 -32.32 32.65 -28.45
CA ASP A 49 -33.52 33.48 -28.35
C ASP A 49 -33.18 34.98 -28.36
N GLU A 50 -34.21 35.79 -28.67
CA GLU A 50 -34.03 37.23 -28.85
C GLU A 50 -33.56 37.94 -27.57
N ALA A 51 -34.03 37.49 -26.40
CA ALA A 51 -33.69 38.08 -25.11
C ALA A 51 -32.20 37.85 -24.77
N SER A 52 -31.70 36.64 -25.00
CA SER A 52 -30.32 36.25 -24.71
C SER A 52 -29.34 36.85 -25.71
N LEU A 53 -29.75 36.99 -26.98
CA LEU A 53 -28.94 37.66 -27.98
C LEU A 53 -28.81 39.17 -27.70
N ARG A 54 -29.85 39.83 -27.17
CA ARG A 54 -29.78 41.24 -26.75
C ARG A 54 -28.80 41.45 -25.60
N VAL A 55 -28.75 40.54 -24.64
CA VAL A 55 -27.86 40.63 -23.48
C VAL A 55 -26.41 40.34 -23.88
N THR A 56 -26.18 39.34 -24.72
CA THR A 56 -24.83 38.86 -25.08
C THR A 56 -24.22 39.65 -26.24
N PHE A 57 -25.05 40.34 -27.03
CA PHE A 57 -24.61 41.14 -28.16
C PHE A 57 -25.37 42.50 -28.25
N PRO A 58 -25.02 43.46 -27.37
CA PRO A 58 -25.76 44.72 -27.21
C PRO A 58 -25.81 45.61 -28.46
N GLY A 59 -24.82 45.49 -29.35
CA GLY A 59 -24.71 46.27 -30.59
C GLY A 59 -25.81 46.01 -31.63
N LEU A 60 -26.63 44.96 -31.46
CA LEU A 60 -27.75 44.65 -32.36
C LEU A 60 -28.97 45.58 -32.21
N GLY A 61 -29.07 46.32 -31.10
CA GLY A 61 -30.18 47.24 -30.81
C GLY A 61 -31.54 46.56 -30.57
N ASP A 62 -32.59 47.37 -30.37
CA ASP A 62 -33.90 46.92 -29.89
C ASP A 62 -34.79 46.18 -30.91
N SER A 63 -34.34 46.01 -32.15
CA SER A 63 -35.12 45.39 -33.23
C SER A 63 -34.31 44.31 -33.91
N ILE A 64 -34.36 43.08 -33.40
CA ILE A 64 -33.69 41.93 -34.01
C ILE A 64 -34.66 41.31 -35.03
N PRO A 65 -34.26 41.16 -36.31
CA PRO A 65 -35.12 40.51 -37.31
C PRO A 65 -35.36 39.03 -36.98
N ASP A 66 -36.61 38.57 -37.11
CA ASP A 66 -36.98 37.15 -36.96
C ASP A 66 -36.48 36.29 -38.13
N ASP A 67 -36.25 36.90 -39.29
CA ASP A 67 -35.73 36.23 -40.48
C ASP A 67 -34.22 35.94 -40.34
N GLN A 68 -33.82 34.67 -40.49
CA GLN A 68 -32.45 34.21 -40.25
C GLN A 68 -31.42 34.84 -41.19
N ASP A 69 -31.79 35.12 -42.44
CA ASP A 69 -30.89 35.74 -43.42
C ASP A 69 -30.70 37.23 -43.10
N MET A 70 -31.77 37.92 -42.72
CA MET A 70 -31.69 39.32 -42.25
C MET A 70 -30.95 39.45 -40.91
N ARG A 71 -31.12 38.49 -39.99
CA ARG A 71 -30.39 38.43 -38.71
C ARG A 71 -28.90 38.24 -38.94
N THR A 72 -28.53 37.32 -39.82
CA THR A 72 -27.13 37.07 -40.23
C THR A 72 -26.50 38.31 -40.87
N ALA A 73 -27.22 38.97 -41.78
CA ALA A 73 -26.73 40.20 -42.41
C ALA A 73 -26.51 41.33 -41.39
N LYS A 74 -27.43 41.48 -40.43
CA LYS A 74 -27.32 42.48 -39.36
C LYS A 74 -26.15 42.21 -38.41
N ILE A 75 -25.93 40.95 -38.02
CA ILE A 75 -24.77 40.55 -37.21
C ILE A 75 -23.47 40.86 -37.95
N ARG A 76 -23.38 40.55 -39.25
CA ARG A 76 -22.19 40.86 -40.06
C ARG A 76 -21.92 42.35 -40.16
N ASP A 77 -22.94 43.19 -40.28
CA ASP A 77 -22.75 44.64 -40.34
C ASP A 77 -22.34 45.24 -38.99
N VAL A 78 -23.00 44.85 -37.89
CA VAL A 78 -22.59 45.28 -36.54
C VAL A 78 -21.17 44.81 -36.23
N TRP A 79 -20.82 43.58 -36.60
CA TRP A 79 -19.48 43.03 -36.39
C TRP A 79 -18.39 43.80 -37.14
N LYS A 80 -18.66 44.27 -38.37
CA LYS A 80 -17.70 45.09 -39.15
C LYS A 80 -17.39 46.42 -38.48
N ASP A 81 -18.34 46.99 -37.77
CA ASP A 81 -18.19 48.31 -37.13
C ASP A 81 -17.63 48.23 -35.70
N MET A 82 -17.55 47.03 -35.11
CA MET A 82 -16.95 46.79 -33.80
C MET A 82 -15.42 46.81 -33.81
N SER A 83 -14.83 47.32 -32.73
CA SER A 83 -13.39 47.23 -32.50
C SER A 83 -12.95 45.77 -32.26
N PRO A 84 -11.65 45.44 -32.44
CA PRO A 84 -11.13 44.09 -32.20
C PRO A 84 -11.41 43.56 -30.79
N GLU A 85 -11.35 44.43 -29.77
CA GLU A 85 -11.63 44.06 -28.37
C GLU A 85 -13.13 43.75 -28.16
N GLU A 86 -14.02 44.55 -28.75
CA GLU A 86 -15.48 44.33 -28.69
C GLU A 86 -15.91 43.07 -29.45
N ARG A 87 -15.24 42.74 -30.56
CA ARG A 87 -15.47 41.50 -31.31
C ARG A 87 -15.08 40.28 -30.49
N ALA A 88 -13.92 40.32 -29.82
CA ALA A 88 -13.48 39.23 -28.95
C ALA A 88 -14.45 39.02 -27.77
N SER A 89 -14.82 40.09 -27.07
CA SER A 89 -15.70 39.99 -25.90
C SER A 89 -17.13 39.57 -26.25
N SER A 90 -17.70 40.16 -27.31
CA SER A 90 -19.10 39.91 -27.69
C SER A 90 -19.26 38.61 -28.46
N GLY A 91 -18.28 38.24 -29.28
CA GLY A 91 -18.25 36.93 -29.96
C GLY A 91 -18.16 35.77 -28.98
N GLN A 92 -17.32 35.91 -27.95
CA GLN A 92 -17.20 34.89 -26.91
C GLN A 92 -18.47 34.80 -26.06
N ALA A 93 -19.09 35.93 -25.71
CA ALA A 93 -20.35 35.96 -24.95
C ALA A 93 -21.51 35.28 -25.71
N VAL A 94 -21.63 35.50 -27.01
CA VAL A 94 -22.67 34.88 -27.86
C VAL A 94 -22.48 33.37 -27.98
N VAL A 95 -21.24 32.92 -28.23
CA VAL A 95 -20.95 31.47 -28.34
C VAL A 95 -21.19 30.76 -27.00
N ILE A 96 -20.88 31.39 -25.86
CA ILE A 96 -21.15 30.82 -24.54
C ILE A 96 -22.67 30.71 -24.30
N ALA A 97 -23.43 31.78 -24.54
CA ALA A 97 -24.87 31.77 -24.30
C ALA A 97 -25.63 30.80 -25.21
N ALA A 98 -25.22 30.65 -26.47
CA ALA A 98 -25.84 29.71 -27.40
C ALA A 98 -25.71 28.27 -26.93
N ARG A 99 -24.58 27.94 -26.30
CA ARG A 99 -24.33 26.63 -25.69
C ARG A 99 -25.12 26.40 -24.40
N GLU A 100 -25.60 27.46 -23.74
CA GLU A 100 -26.46 27.35 -22.55
C GLU A 100 -27.94 27.15 -22.90
N GLN A 101 -28.38 27.58 -24.10
CA GLN A 101 -29.78 27.44 -24.55
C GLN A 101 -30.03 26.23 -25.46
N GLY A 102 -29.02 25.73 -26.16
CA GLY A 102 -29.14 24.52 -26.96
C GLY A 102 -29.25 23.27 -26.08
N ASP A 103 -30.38 22.56 -26.17
CA ASP A 103 -30.59 21.22 -25.59
C ASP A 103 -29.85 20.15 -26.43
N ASP A 104 -28.57 20.43 -26.74
CA ASP A 104 -27.74 19.55 -27.54
C ASP A 104 -27.10 18.52 -26.61
N GLU A 105 -27.58 17.28 -26.68
CA GLU A 105 -27.00 16.07 -26.06
C GLU A 105 -25.61 15.72 -26.66
N THR A 106 -24.84 16.70 -27.12
CA THR A 106 -23.48 16.55 -27.62
C THR A 106 -22.47 17.20 -26.68
N GLY A 107 -22.21 16.53 -25.55
CA GLY A 107 -20.88 16.23 -25.01
C GLY A 107 -19.82 17.30 -24.68
N ASP A 108 -19.80 18.51 -25.25
CA ASP A 108 -18.63 19.40 -25.21
C ASP A 108 -18.93 20.77 -24.55
N MET A 109 -19.18 20.74 -23.24
CA MET A 109 -18.82 21.88 -22.39
C MET A 109 -17.29 21.98 -22.37
N THR A 110 -16.73 23.13 -22.75
CA THR A 110 -15.28 23.37 -22.71
C THR A 110 -14.75 23.26 -21.26
N ASP A 111 -13.51 22.81 -21.10
CA ASP A 111 -12.87 22.65 -19.78
C ASP A 111 -12.93 23.94 -18.94
N ALA A 112 -12.79 25.10 -19.58
CA ALA A 112 -12.92 26.41 -18.95
C ALA A 112 -14.32 26.66 -18.35
N SER A 113 -15.39 26.19 -18.99
CA SER A 113 -16.76 26.32 -18.48
C SER A 113 -16.98 25.40 -17.27
N ASN A 114 -16.48 24.17 -17.33
CA ASN A 114 -16.53 23.24 -16.19
C ASN A 114 -15.74 23.76 -14.97
N LEU A 115 -14.56 24.35 -15.21
CA LEU A 115 -13.77 25.01 -14.18
C LEU A 115 -14.53 26.19 -13.55
N ARG A 116 -15.23 26.99 -14.35
CA ARG A 116 -16.02 28.13 -13.85
C ARG A 116 -17.17 27.69 -12.94
N LEU A 117 -17.76 26.53 -13.18
CA LEU A 117 -18.80 25.95 -12.30
C LEU A 117 -18.22 25.46 -10.97
N LEU A 118 -17.01 24.90 -10.99
CA LEU A 118 -16.34 24.33 -9.81
C LEU A 118 -15.66 25.38 -8.94
N ILE A 119 -15.14 26.44 -9.55
CA ILE A 119 -14.44 27.51 -8.85
C ILE A 119 -15.48 28.45 -8.20
N PRO A 120 -15.35 28.73 -6.90
CA PRO A 120 -16.23 29.68 -6.21
C PRO A 120 -16.16 31.08 -6.84
N GLY A 121 -17.29 31.78 -6.93
CA GLY A 121 -17.36 33.10 -7.59
C GLY A 121 -16.62 34.23 -6.86
N ASP A 122 -16.20 34.01 -5.61
CA ASP A 122 -15.32 34.90 -4.84
C ASP A 122 -13.82 34.70 -5.18
N ARG A 123 -13.50 33.80 -6.11
CA ARG A 123 -12.13 33.55 -6.62
C ARG A 123 -12.00 34.01 -8.06
N GLN A 124 -10.83 34.55 -8.42
CA GLN A 124 -10.57 35.01 -9.77
C GLN A 124 -10.09 33.84 -10.64
N LEU A 125 -10.89 33.45 -11.65
CA LEU A 125 -10.48 32.52 -12.70
C LEU A 125 -9.96 33.32 -13.90
N VAL A 126 -8.69 33.12 -14.25
CA VAL A 126 -8.04 33.75 -15.41
C VAL A 126 -7.73 32.66 -16.44
N ASN A 127 -8.37 32.73 -17.60
CA ASN A 127 -8.14 31.82 -18.71
C ASN A 127 -7.19 32.49 -19.70
N LEU A 128 -6.08 31.84 -20.05
CA LEU A 128 -5.06 32.37 -20.95
C LEU A 128 -4.75 31.39 -22.08
N SER A 129 -4.47 31.92 -23.27
CA SER A 129 -3.79 31.15 -24.31
C SER A 129 -2.27 31.08 -24.00
N PRO A 130 -1.52 30.13 -24.60
CA PRO A 130 -0.07 30.02 -24.38
C PRO A 130 0.71 31.31 -24.71
N SER A 131 0.29 32.07 -25.72
CA SER A 131 0.90 33.37 -26.09
C SER A 131 0.68 34.45 -25.02
N HIS A 132 -0.53 34.51 -24.46
CA HIS A 132 -0.84 35.43 -23.37
C HIS A 132 -0.14 35.05 -22.07
N TRP A 133 0.02 33.76 -21.79
CA TRP A 133 0.83 33.28 -20.67
C TRP A 133 2.27 33.81 -20.75
N GLU A 134 2.94 33.66 -21.89
CA GLU A 134 4.32 34.14 -22.05
C GLU A 134 4.47 35.65 -21.82
N THR A 135 3.45 36.42 -22.18
CA THR A 135 3.44 37.88 -21.99
C THR A 135 3.16 38.28 -20.54
N GLN A 136 2.34 37.54 -19.81
CA GLN A 136 1.86 37.90 -18.47
C GLN A 136 2.53 37.14 -17.32
N LYS A 137 3.30 36.07 -17.59
CA LYS A 137 3.85 35.16 -16.56
C LYS A 137 4.64 35.89 -15.47
N GLU A 138 5.52 36.84 -15.84
CA GLU A 138 6.36 37.55 -14.87
C GLU A 138 5.54 38.44 -13.93
N GLN A 139 4.40 38.95 -14.40
CA GLN A 139 3.48 39.71 -13.56
C GLN A 139 2.69 38.77 -12.64
N LEU A 140 2.13 37.68 -13.18
CA LEU A 140 1.35 36.70 -12.42
C LEU A 140 2.18 36.02 -11.33
N LEU A 141 3.45 35.72 -11.60
CA LEU A 141 4.38 35.16 -10.62
C LEU A 141 4.73 36.16 -9.51
N LYS A 142 4.91 37.45 -9.82
CA LYS A 142 5.17 38.50 -8.82
C LYS A 142 3.96 38.83 -7.95
N GLU A 143 2.76 38.76 -8.53
CA GLU A 143 1.51 38.98 -7.81
C GLU A 143 1.17 37.80 -6.88
N SER A 144 1.68 36.60 -7.18
CA SER A 144 1.61 35.47 -6.27
C SER A 144 2.56 35.71 -5.09
N SER A 145 2.00 35.90 -3.90
CA SER A 145 2.77 36.12 -2.67
C SER A 145 2.50 35.01 -1.66
N ARG A 146 3.30 34.93 -0.59
CA ARG A 146 3.10 33.97 0.50
C ARG A 146 1.75 34.09 1.22
N GLU A 147 1.08 35.25 1.10
CA GLU A 147 -0.22 35.53 1.72
C GLU A 147 -1.38 35.42 0.72
N GLU A 148 -1.09 35.39 -0.59
CA GLU A 148 -2.07 35.29 -1.67
C GLU A 148 -1.54 34.36 -2.76
N LEU A 149 -1.84 33.07 -2.62
CA LEU A 149 -1.34 32.05 -3.54
C LEU A 149 -2.15 32.02 -4.85
N THR A 150 -1.47 31.67 -5.94
CA THR A 150 -2.09 31.41 -7.24
C THR A 150 -1.94 29.93 -7.60
N LEU A 151 -3.05 29.29 -7.95
CA LEU A 151 -3.06 27.93 -8.50
C LEU A 151 -2.91 28.01 -10.03
N PHE A 152 -1.89 27.35 -10.57
CA PHE A 152 -1.65 27.29 -12.01
C PHE A 152 -2.04 25.92 -12.57
N LEU A 153 -2.92 25.91 -13.57
CA LEU A 153 -3.35 24.72 -14.29
C LEU A 153 -2.98 24.85 -15.76
N PHE A 154 -2.23 23.89 -16.30
CA PHE A 154 -1.79 23.89 -17.70
C PHE A 154 -2.37 22.69 -18.44
N ASP A 155 -2.89 22.89 -19.65
CA ASP A 155 -3.12 21.77 -20.57
C ASP A 155 -1.78 21.14 -20.99
N GLN A 156 -1.75 19.82 -21.16
CA GLN A 156 -0.52 19.14 -21.57
C GLN A 156 -0.14 19.44 -23.03
N ASP A 157 -1.12 19.54 -23.92
CA ASP A 157 -0.93 19.60 -25.36
C ASP A 157 -1.22 21.02 -25.87
N PHE A 158 -0.21 21.68 -26.43
CA PHE A 158 -0.37 22.99 -27.07
C PHE A 158 -0.22 22.94 -28.58
N SER A 159 -0.35 21.75 -29.19
CA SER A 159 -0.16 21.56 -30.64
C SER A 159 -1.14 22.38 -31.50
N GLY A 160 -2.29 22.80 -30.96
CA GLY A 160 -3.25 23.68 -31.63
C GLY A 160 -2.78 25.13 -31.80
N ALA A 161 -1.75 25.56 -31.07
CA ALA A 161 -1.18 26.91 -31.12
C ALA A 161 0.26 26.96 -31.67
N ASP A 162 0.60 26.07 -32.62
CA ASP A 162 1.98 25.82 -33.10
C ASP A 162 2.97 25.40 -31.99
N GLY A 163 2.44 24.91 -30.86
CA GLY A 163 3.19 24.53 -29.67
C GLY A 163 3.59 23.05 -29.63
N ASP A 164 4.14 22.65 -28.48
CA ASP A 164 4.58 21.28 -28.24
C ASP A 164 3.46 20.39 -27.65
N VAL A 165 3.46 19.12 -28.03
CA VAL A 165 2.58 18.04 -27.55
C VAL A 165 2.72 17.82 -26.02
N ASP A 166 3.87 18.20 -25.45
CA ASP A 166 4.17 18.23 -24.01
C ASP A 166 4.45 19.67 -23.51
N GLY A 167 3.83 20.68 -24.12
CA GLY A 167 4.07 22.10 -23.82
C GLY A 167 3.80 22.45 -22.36
N GLY A 168 2.66 22.02 -21.79
CA GLY A 168 2.29 22.38 -20.42
C GLY A 168 3.23 21.85 -19.35
N ILE A 169 3.67 20.59 -19.48
CA ILE A 169 4.60 19.99 -18.52
C ILE A 169 6.00 20.61 -18.60
N LYS A 170 6.43 21.06 -19.79
CA LYS A 170 7.67 21.83 -19.94
C LYS A 170 7.61 23.19 -19.26
N ILE A 171 6.46 23.87 -19.30
CA ILE A 171 6.25 25.10 -18.54
C ILE A 171 6.35 24.81 -17.04
N ILE A 172 5.65 23.79 -16.55
CA ILE A 172 5.73 23.37 -15.14
C ILE A 172 7.18 23.08 -14.73
N ALA A 173 7.93 22.32 -15.54
CA ALA A 173 9.35 22.05 -15.28
C ALA A 173 10.15 23.36 -15.14
N SER A 174 9.98 24.28 -16.08
CA SER A 174 10.70 25.56 -16.09
C SER A 174 10.34 26.48 -14.91
N LEU A 175 9.10 26.39 -14.42
CA LEU A 175 8.66 27.14 -13.26
C LEU A 175 9.26 26.57 -11.97
N LEU A 176 9.25 25.25 -11.82
CA LEU A 176 9.67 24.59 -10.59
C LEU A 176 11.20 24.48 -10.42
N ASP A 177 11.97 24.70 -11.49
CA ASP A 177 13.45 24.75 -11.47
C ASP A 177 14.00 26.07 -10.88
N ARG A 178 13.12 27.05 -10.62
CA ARG A 178 13.53 28.35 -10.06
C ARG A 178 13.50 28.32 -8.53
N ASP A 179 14.47 29.00 -7.91
CA ASP A 179 14.56 29.10 -6.44
C ASP A 179 13.42 29.95 -5.82
N ASP A 180 12.77 30.82 -6.61
CA ASP A 180 11.70 31.73 -6.15
C ASP A 180 10.30 31.10 -6.20
N THR A 181 10.17 29.81 -6.55
CA THR A 181 8.89 29.16 -6.84
C THR A 181 8.58 27.93 -5.98
N GLU A 182 9.26 27.76 -4.84
CA GLU A 182 9.03 26.64 -3.91
C GLU A 182 7.57 26.56 -3.43
N ASP A 183 6.90 27.71 -3.29
CA ASP A 183 5.52 27.84 -2.83
C ASP A 183 4.49 27.76 -3.98
N LEU A 184 4.93 27.58 -5.24
CA LEU A 184 4.01 27.49 -6.39
C LEU A 184 3.23 26.18 -6.39
N ILE A 185 1.97 26.32 -6.77
CA ILE A 185 1.02 25.21 -6.84
C ILE A 185 0.66 24.98 -8.31
N CYS A 186 1.13 23.87 -8.88
CA CYS A 186 0.95 23.54 -10.30
C CYS A 186 0.19 22.22 -10.51
N GLY A 187 -0.76 22.24 -11.44
CA GLY A 187 -1.47 21.05 -11.94
C GLY A 187 -1.37 20.94 -13.46
N LEU A 188 -1.24 19.72 -13.96
CA LEU A 188 -1.31 19.41 -15.39
C LEU A 188 -2.69 18.84 -15.69
N LEU A 189 -3.55 19.60 -16.34
CA LEU A 189 -4.87 19.16 -16.75
C LEU A 189 -4.77 18.48 -18.14
N THR A 190 -5.16 17.22 -18.30
CA THR A 190 -4.93 16.52 -19.59
C THR A 190 -6.02 15.52 -19.93
N HIS A 191 -6.31 15.39 -21.22
CA HIS A 191 -7.20 14.35 -21.75
C HIS A 191 -6.43 13.05 -22.09
N LYS A 192 -5.09 13.09 -22.08
CA LYS A 192 -4.22 11.93 -22.42
C LYS A 192 -4.10 10.90 -21.29
N VAL A 193 -4.57 11.26 -20.09
CA VAL A 193 -4.51 10.41 -18.90
C VAL A 193 -5.92 10.08 -18.45
N THR A 194 -6.19 8.80 -18.24
CA THR A 194 -7.43 8.29 -17.66
C THR A 194 -7.27 8.12 -16.14
N PRO A 195 -8.37 8.08 -15.37
CA PRO A 195 -8.31 7.83 -13.92
C PRO A 195 -7.55 6.55 -13.55
N ASP A 196 -7.70 5.49 -14.34
CA ASP A 196 -7.08 4.17 -14.08
C ASP A 196 -5.56 4.17 -14.28
N ASP A 197 -5.05 4.90 -15.28
CA ASP A 197 -3.61 4.93 -15.61
C ASP A 197 -2.87 6.13 -14.98
N GLN A 198 -3.59 7.02 -14.31
CA GLN A 198 -3.06 8.26 -13.72
C GLN A 198 -1.81 8.07 -12.86
N PRO A 199 -1.73 7.12 -11.92
CA PRO A 199 -0.55 6.99 -11.06
C PRO A 199 0.73 6.64 -11.84
N LYS A 200 0.60 5.82 -12.90
CA LYS A 200 1.71 5.39 -13.75
C LYS A 200 2.14 6.51 -14.69
N GLN A 201 1.21 7.13 -15.41
CA GLN A 201 1.50 8.24 -16.31
C GLN A 201 2.12 9.44 -15.58
N TRP A 202 1.68 9.70 -14.34
CA TRP A 202 2.29 10.74 -13.52
C TRP A 202 3.75 10.43 -13.18
N GLN A 203 4.07 9.17 -12.88
CA GLN A 203 5.46 8.76 -12.67
C GLN A 203 6.29 8.88 -13.96
N ASP A 204 5.77 8.41 -15.09
CA ASP A 204 6.46 8.47 -16.38
C ASP A 204 6.75 9.93 -16.79
N LEU A 205 5.81 10.85 -16.57
CA LEU A 205 5.99 12.29 -16.83
C LEU A 205 7.01 12.94 -15.89
N SER A 206 6.99 12.58 -14.61
CA SER A 206 7.97 13.05 -13.62
C SER A 206 9.39 12.63 -14.00
N GLU A 207 9.60 11.35 -14.34
CA GLU A 207 10.91 10.81 -14.74
C GLU A 207 11.39 11.39 -16.07
N LYS A 208 10.50 11.51 -17.07
CA LYS A 208 10.84 12.04 -18.40
C LYS A 208 11.28 13.50 -18.37
N HIS A 209 10.67 14.32 -17.51
CA HIS A 209 10.91 15.77 -17.45
C HIS A 209 11.79 16.21 -16.27
N GLY A 210 12.24 15.27 -15.43
CA GLY A 210 13.14 15.56 -14.31
C GLY A 210 12.51 16.40 -13.19
N ILE A 211 11.18 16.36 -13.07
CA ILE A 211 10.44 17.12 -12.05
C ILE A 211 10.12 16.19 -10.89
N GLU A 212 10.33 16.64 -9.64
CA GLU A 212 9.88 15.88 -8.49
C GLU A 212 8.37 15.63 -8.54
N LYS A 213 7.97 14.36 -8.41
CA LYS A 213 6.56 13.94 -8.50
C LYS A 213 5.65 14.72 -7.55
N ASP A 214 6.14 15.08 -6.37
CA ASP A 214 5.36 15.79 -5.35
C ASP A 214 5.37 17.32 -5.52
N ARG A 215 5.85 17.85 -6.66
CA ARG A 215 5.79 19.28 -6.98
C ARG A 215 4.70 19.64 -7.99
N PHE A 216 4.06 18.65 -8.62
CA PHE A 216 2.96 18.85 -9.57
C PHE A 216 2.02 17.65 -9.57
N ILE A 217 0.77 17.83 -10.00
CA ILE A 217 -0.20 16.72 -10.10
C ILE A 217 -0.81 16.67 -11.49
N VAL A 218 -0.95 15.47 -12.01
CA VAL A 218 -1.69 15.22 -13.26
C VAL A 218 -3.17 15.06 -12.94
N ILE A 219 -4.03 15.82 -13.61
CA ILE A 219 -5.47 15.85 -13.43
C ILE A 219 -6.14 15.46 -14.76
N PRO A 220 -6.76 14.27 -14.85
CA PRO A 220 -7.59 13.90 -15.99
C PRO A 220 -8.72 14.93 -16.24
N LYS A 221 -8.87 15.43 -17.47
CA LYS A 221 -9.97 16.33 -17.86
C LYS A 221 -11.35 15.70 -17.63
N GLN A 222 -11.43 14.36 -17.68
CA GLN A 222 -12.62 13.59 -17.33
C GLN A 222 -13.14 13.89 -15.92
N HIS A 223 -12.27 14.27 -14.98
CA HIS A 223 -12.68 14.67 -13.64
C HIS A 223 -13.48 15.98 -13.62
N LEU A 224 -13.39 16.85 -14.63
CA LEU A 224 -14.14 18.11 -14.64
C LEU A 224 -15.62 17.92 -14.99
N SER A 225 -15.92 16.97 -15.88
CA SER A 225 -17.27 16.77 -16.44
C SER A 225 -17.93 15.49 -15.91
N GLN A 226 -17.20 14.38 -15.81
CA GLN A 226 -17.77 13.08 -15.44
C GLN A 226 -17.91 12.93 -13.93
N ASP A 227 -16.81 13.17 -13.18
CA ASP A 227 -16.78 13.08 -11.71
C ASP A 227 -16.03 14.26 -11.05
N PRO A 228 -16.74 15.38 -10.79
CA PRO A 228 -16.13 16.58 -10.21
C PRO A 228 -15.63 16.41 -8.76
N MET A 229 -16.02 15.34 -8.04
CA MET A 229 -15.42 15.04 -6.74
C MET A 229 -13.97 14.56 -6.89
N LEU A 230 -13.64 13.81 -7.94
CA LEU A 230 -12.26 13.42 -8.23
C LEU A 230 -11.39 14.63 -8.59
N PHE A 231 -11.96 15.68 -9.17
CA PHE A 231 -11.26 16.95 -9.35
C PHE A 231 -10.95 17.61 -8.01
N ALA A 232 -11.92 17.66 -7.08
CA ALA A 232 -11.68 18.17 -5.73
C ALA A 232 -10.63 17.35 -4.96
N LEU A 233 -10.62 16.03 -5.12
CA LEU A 233 -9.59 15.15 -4.57
C LEU A 233 -8.20 15.43 -5.17
N ALA A 234 -8.12 15.62 -6.49
CA ALA A 234 -6.86 15.98 -7.13
C ALA A 234 -6.33 17.34 -6.64
N LEU A 235 -7.22 18.33 -6.49
CA LEU A 235 -6.87 19.62 -5.88
C LEU A 235 -6.44 19.48 -4.41
N LYS A 236 -7.02 18.54 -3.66
CA LYS A 236 -6.54 18.23 -2.31
C LYS A 236 -5.10 17.73 -2.32
N PHE A 237 -4.75 16.82 -3.23
CA PHE A 237 -3.37 16.38 -3.32
C PHE A 237 -2.43 17.53 -3.72
N VAL A 238 -2.87 18.40 -4.62
CA VAL A 238 -2.13 19.60 -5.02
C VAL A 238 -1.88 20.50 -3.81
N ALA A 239 -2.89 20.65 -2.96
CA ALA A 239 -2.82 21.40 -1.71
C ALA A 239 -1.85 20.79 -0.67
N LEU A 240 -1.77 19.46 -0.61
CA LEU A 240 -0.91 18.75 0.34
C LEU A 240 0.55 18.71 -0.10
N SER A 241 0.82 18.79 -1.41
CA SER A 241 2.11 18.48 -2.03
C SER A 241 3.32 19.23 -1.44
N PRO A 242 3.28 20.57 -1.28
CA PRO A 242 4.44 21.31 -0.76
C PRO A 242 4.76 20.97 0.69
N ASP A 243 3.73 20.98 1.56
CA ASP A 243 3.90 20.66 2.98
C ASP A 243 4.26 19.20 3.22
N PHE A 244 3.79 18.28 2.35
CA PHE A 244 4.15 16.87 2.41
C PHE A 244 5.62 16.66 2.04
N THR A 245 6.12 17.35 1.02
CA THR A 245 7.54 17.34 0.64
C THR A 245 8.40 17.90 1.77
N LYS A 246 8.00 19.04 2.35
CA LYS A 246 8.67 19.62 3.50
C LYS A 246 8.68 18.67 4.70
N LEU A 247 7.55 18.06 5.03
CA LEU A 247 7.45 17.07 6.11
C LEU A 247 8.43 15.90 5.90
N LYS A 248 8.49 15.35 4.68
CA LYS A 248 9.42 14.25 4.35
C LYS A 248 10.88 14.68 4.53
N ASN A 249 11.24 15.88 4.11
CA ASN A 249 12.60 16.40 4.24
C ASN A 249 12.97 16.62 5.71
N GLU A 250 12.11 17.26 6.50
CA GLU A 250 12.33 17.44 7.95
C GLU A 250 12.50 16.08 8.67
N VAL A 251 11.61 15.13 8.40
CA VAL A 251 11.69 13.78 8.98
C VAL A 251 12.97 13.06 8.57
N LYS A 252 13.40 13.21 7.31
CA LYS A 252 14.65 12.62 6.80
C LYS A 252 15.87 13.17 7.54
N GLU A 253 15.96 14.49 7.72
CA GLU A 253 17.06 15.12 8.46
C GLU A 253 17.06 14.67 9.93
N ILE A 254 15.90 14.64 10.59
CA ILE A 254 15.76 14.12 11.96
C ILE A 254 16.22 12.66 12.07
N ILE A 255 15.83 11.79 11.13
CA ILE A 255 16.26 10.39 11.12
C ILE A 255 17.79 10.29 10.97
N SER A 256 18.37 11.07 10.06
CA SER A 256 19.81 11.09 9.81
C SER A 256 20.60 11.55 11.04
N GLU A 257 20.17 12.65 11.66
CA GLU A 257 20.80 13.19 12.87
C GLU A 257 20.63 12.23 14.06
N ALA A 258 19.42 11.71 14.28
CA ALA A 258 19.14 10.75 15.34
C ALA A 258 19.96 9.47 15.20
N ALA A 259 20.13 8.96 13.98
CA ALA A 259 20.97 7.78 13.70
C ALA A 259 22.45 8.07 14.00
N SER A 260 22.96 9.24 13.59
CA SER A 260 24.33 9.68 13.91
C SER A 260 24.54 9.80 15.43
N ALA A 261 23.58 10.38 16.14
CA ALA A 261 23.62 10.50 17.60
C ALA A 261 23.55 9.13 18.29
N ALA A 262 22.68 8.23 17.82
CA ALA A 262 22.53 6.87 18.33
C ALA A 262 23.83 6.06 18.16
N ALA A 263 24.46 6.14 16.98
CA ALA A 263 25.75 5.50 16.71
C ALA A 263 26.84 6.00 17.69
N LYS A 264 26.98 7.32 17.86
CA LYS A 264 27.92 7.92 18.82
C LYS A 264 27.66 7.48 20.26
N ARG A 265 26.40 7.18 20.63
CA ARG A 265 26.05 6.65 21.96
C ARG A 265 26.46 5.19 22.11
N VAL A 266 26.33 4.37 21.07
CA VAL A 266 26.84 2.99 21.07
C VAL A 266 28.36 2.98 21.21
N GLU A 267 29.09 3.88 20.52
CA GLU A 267 30.55 4.00 20.63
C GLU A 267 31.03 4.36 22.05
N LYS A 268 30.19 5.04 22.84
CA LYS A 268 30.50 5.43 24.23
C LYS A 268 30.25 4.31 25.25
N VAL A 269 29.66 3.18 24.84
CA VAL A 269 29.48 2.02 25.72
C VAL A 269 30.85 1.49 26.09
N ASN A 270 31.21 1.57 27.37
CA ASN A 270 32.52 1.15 27.84
C ASN A 270 32.65 -0.39 27.87
N ILE A 271 33.87 -0.90 28.03
CA ILE A 271 34.16 -2.33 27.98
C ILE A 271 33.44 -3.16 29.07
N TYR A 272 33.16 -2.58 30.24
CA TYR A 272 32.45 -3.27 31.32
C TYR A 272 30.97 -3.45 30.99
N ASP A 273 30.34 -2.39 30.48
CA ASP A 273 28.94 -2.42 30.03
C ASP A 273 28.79 -3.33 28.81
N LEU A 274 29.78 -3.31 27.90
CA LEU A 274 29.81 -4.20 26.75
C LEU A 274 29.88 -5.67 27.19
N ASP A 275 30.81 -6.05 28.07
CA ASP A 275 30.90 -7.42 28.57
C ASP A 275 29.60 -7.87 29.25
N HIS A 276 29.03 -7.03 30.11
CA HIS A 276 27.83 -7.38 30.85
C HIS A 276 26.57 -7.46 29.96
N ILE A 277 26.29 -6.42 29.16
CA ILE A 277 25.06 -6.30 28.37
C ILE A 277 25.13 -7.17 27.11
N VAL A 278 26.26 -7.13 26.40
CA VAL A 278 26.38 -7.72 25.06
C VAL A 278 26.85 -9.17 25.11
N PHE A 279 27.81 -9.52 25.97
CA PHE A 279 28.33 -10.88 25.99
C PHE A 279 27.65 -11.76 27.04
N ARG A 280 27.63 -11.35 28.32
CA ARG A 280 27.07 -12.18 29.39
C ARG A 280 25.55 -12.34 29.26
N GLY A 281 24.82 -11.24 29.12
CA GLY A 281 23.36 -11.26 28.96
C GLY A 281 22.90 -12.08 27.74
N SER A 282 23.50 -11.83 26.57
CA SER A 282 23.17 -12.58 25.36
C SER A 282 23.49 -14.05 25.46
N PHE A 283 24.62 -14.40 26.09
CA PHE A 283 25.05 -15.78 26.24
C PHE A 283 24.02 -16.59 27.03
N GLU A 284 23.56 -16.08 28.18
CA GLU A 284 22.58 -16.76 29.03
C GLU A 284 21.24 -17.00 28.31
N GLU A 285 20.79 -16.03 27.53
CA GLU A 285 19.54 -16.10 26.76
C GLU A 285 19.68 -16.78 25.39
N GLY A 286 20.91 -17.10 24.95
CA GLY A 286 21.17 -17.66 23.62
C GLY A 286 20.94 -16.68 22.47
N LEU A 287 20.96 -15.38 22.76
CA LEU A 287 20.89 -14.32 21.76
C LEU A 287 22.24 -14.16 21.05
N TRP A 288 22.21 -13.51 19.88
CA TRP A 288 23.43 -13.17 19.17
C TRP A 288 23.96 -11.84 19.69
N GLU A 289 25.24 -11.78 20.01
CA GLU A 289 25.84 -10.64 20.71
C GLU A 289 25.66 -9.31 19.92
N PRO A 290 25.90 -9.26 18.59
CA PRO A 290 25.61 -8.06 17.79
C PRO A 290 24.14 -7.61 17.83
N ASP A 291 23.16 -8.50 18.04
CA ASP A 291 21.75 -8.10 18.17
C ASP A 291 21.54 -7.17 19.37
N MET A 292 22.33 -7.33 20.44
CA MET A 292 22.24 -6.43 21.60
C MET A 292 22.76 -5.03 21.28
N LEU A 293 23.78 -4.91 20.42
CA LEU A 293 24.24 -3.61 19.93
C LEU A 293 23.18 -2.96 19.03
N PHE A 294 22.54 -3.72 18.13
CA PHE A 294 21.44 -3.20 17.33
C PHE A 294 20.23 -2.80 18.18
N ARG A 295 19.95 -3.54 19.25
CA ARG A 295 18.90 -3.20 20.22
C ARG A 295 19.22 -1.91 20.98
N LEU A 296 20.47 -1.72 21.41
CA LEU A 296 20.91 -0.46 22.02
C LEU A 296 20.82 0.70 21.03
N HIS A 297 21.27 0.51 19.79
CA HIS A 297 21.13 1.50 18.72
C HIS A 297 19.66 1.86 18.50
N ALA A 298 18.76 0.89 18.36
CA ALA A 298 17.33 1.14 18.17
C ALA A 298 16.70 1.90 19.35
N LEU A 299 17.11 1.59 20.59
CA LEU A 299 16.68 2.33 21.79
C LEU A 299 17.13 3.79 21.74
N PHE A 300 18.40 4.04 21.41
CA PHE A 300 18.94 5.39 21.30
C PHE A 300 18.32 6.15 20.14
N LEU A 301 18.22 5.53 18.96
CA LEU A 301 17.59 6.10 17.78
C LEU A 301 16.18 6.57 18.11
N ARG A 302 15.35 5.71 18.71
CA ARG A 302 13.99 6.10 19.11
C ARG A 302 13.98 7.30 20.05
N THR A 303 14.89 7.34 21.02
CA THR A 303 14.95 8.42 22.01
C THR A 303 15.38 9.74 21.37
N GLU A 304 16.42 9.74 20.54
CA GLU A 304 16.91 10.93 19.85
C GLU A 304 15.91 11.40 18.78
N SER A 305 15.29 10.49 18.02
CA SER A 305 14.26 10.84 17.04
C SER A 305 13.07 11.53 17.69
N LEU A 306 12.58 11.05 18.84
CA LEU A 306 11.48 11.71 19.55
C LEU A 306 11.88 13.10 20.07
N LYS A 307 13.10 13.23 20.58
CA LYS A 307 13.61 14.51 21.08
C LYS A 307 13.67 15.55 19.94
N LEU A 308 14.29 15.19 18.81
CA LEU A 308 14.44 16.08 17.65
C LEU A 308 13.10 16.34 16.95
N ALA A 309 12.21 15.35 16.88
CA ALA A 309 10.87 15.51 16.27
C ALA A 309 10.01 16.56 16.97
N HIS A 310 10.15 16.71 18.29
CA HIS A 310 9.44 17.70 19.09
C HIS A 310 10.23 19.00 19.29
N GLU A 311 11.44 19.11 18.73
CA GLU A 311 12.26 20.30 18.86
C GLU A 311 11.72 21.41 17.96
N GLY A 312 11.44 22.58 18.56
CA GLY A 312 10.95 23.75 17.83
C GLY A 312 9.51 23.69 17.34
N GLY A 313 8.80 22.55 17.46
CA GLY A 313 7.37 22.43 17.11
C GLY A 313 7.08 22.37 15.60
N VAL A 314 8.11 22.30 14.76
CA VAL A 314 7.98 22.42 13.30
C VAL A 314 7.15 21.27 12.71
N LEU A 315 7.37 20.04 13.18
CA LEU A 315 6.61 18.88 12.71
C LEU A 315 5.14 18.95 13.13
N GLU A 316 4.84 19.47 14.32
CA GLU A 316 3.46 19.65 14.79
C GLU A 316 2.72 20.68 13.95
N GLU A 317 3.37 21.79 13.61
CA GLU A 317 2.81 22.82 12.73
C GLU A 317 2.54 22.26 11.32
N LEU A 318 3.51 21.56 10.73
CA LEU A 318 3.34 20.89 9.43
C LEU A 318 2.23 19.84 9.47
N ALA A 319 2.20 18.98 10.50
CA ALA A 319 1.18 17.97 10.65
C ALA A 319 -0.22 18.57 10.88
N ALA A 320 -0.32 19.70 11.61
CA ALA A 320 -1.57 20.42 11.80
C ALA A 320 -2.07 21.00 10.47
N LYS A 321 -1.19 21.61 9.67
CA LYS A 321 -1.53 22.13 8.34
C LYS A 321 -1.98 21.02 7.40
N LEU A 322 -1.21 19.94 7.29
CA LEU A 322 -1.59 18.76 6.49
C LEU A 322 -2.92 18.15 6.92
N ARG A 323 -3.18 18.05 8.24
CA ARG A 323 -4.44 17.53 8.77
C ARG A 323 -5.63 18.43 8.42
N SER A 324 -5.44 19.75 8.44
CA SER A 324 -6.50 20.71 8.08
C SER A 324 -6.96 20.53 6.63
N VAL A 325 -6.04 20.25 5.71
CA VAL A 325 -6.33 20.00 4.29
C VAL A 325 -6.87 18.58 4.08
N SER A 326 -6.23 17.57 4.67
CA SER A 326 -6.61 16.16 4.54
C SER A 326 -8.03 15.89 5.04
N GLY A 327 -8.43 16.55 6.13
CA GLY A 327 -9.75 16.42 6.75
C GLY A 327 -10.91 17.03 5.98
N ILE A 328 -10.66 17.76 4.88
CA ILE A 328 -11.73 18.27 4.01
C ILE A 328 -12.38 17.07 3.30
N PRO A 329 -13.69 16.84 3.40
CA PRO A 329 -14.31 15.65 2.80
C PRO A 329 -14.24 15.70 1.27
N THR A 330 -13.56 14.72 0.66
CA THR A 330 -13.47 14.54 -0.79
C THR A 330 -13.83 13.14 -1.27
N ASP A 331 -14.16 12.24 -0.33
CA ASP A 331 -14.30 10.83 -0.62
C ASP A 331 -15.77 10.50 -0.83
N ARG A 332 -16.07 9.75 -1.90
CA ARG A 332 -17.34 9.04 -2.08
C ARG A 332 -17.03 7.55 -2.05
N ASP A 333 -17.72 6.84 -1.17
CA ASP A 333 -17.53 5.42 -0.88
C ASP A 333 -16.12 5.03 -0.37
N PRO A 334 -15.99 3.92 0.39
CA PRO A 334 -14.68 3.46 0.82
C PRO A 334 -13.88 2.95 -0.38
N VAL A 335 -13.04 3.83 -0.95
CA VAL A 335 -12.02 3.45 -1.95
C VAL A 335 -11.10 2.41 -1.28
N PRO A 336 -10.88 1.23 -1.90
CA PRO A 336 -9.94 0.27 -1.35
C PRO A 336 -8.56 0.93 -1.22
N PRO A 337 -7.80 0.63 -0.15
CA PRO A 337 -6.50 1.24 0.05
C PRO A 337 -5.60 0.98 -1.17
N PRO A 338 -4.75 1.94 -1.56
CA PRO A 338 -3.81 1.74 -2.66
C PRO A 338 -2.97 0.47 -2.45
N VAL A 339 -2.61 -0.22 -3.55
CA VAL A 339 -1.80 -1.44 -3.49
C VAL A 339 -0.48 -1.20 -2.73
N SER A 340 0.12 -0.02 -2.89
CA SER A 340 1.32 0.39 -2.13
C SER A 340 1.10 0.39 -0.62
N ALA A 341 -0.05 0.89 -0.14
CA ALA A 341 -0.39 0.86 1.28
C ALA A 341 -0.56 -0.58 1.78
N TRP A 342 -1.14 -1.47 0.97
CA TRP A 342 -1.23 -2.89 1.29
C TRP A 342 0.14 -3.56 1.43
N SER A 343 1.05 -3.30 0.49
CA SER A 343 2.43 -3.83 0.53
C SER A 343 3.19 -3.33 1.75
N LEU A 344 3.12 -2.03 2.06
CA LEU A 344 3.76 -1.44 3.24
C LEU A 344 3.20 -2.01 4.55
N GLN A 345 1.87 -2.12 4.65
CA GLN A 345 1.23 -2.73 5.81
C GLN A 345 1.66 -4.19 6.00
N ARG A 346 1.89 -4.91 4.90
CA ARG A 346 2.38 -6.29 4.94
C ARG A 346 3.82 -6.37 5.43
N GLU A 347 4.69 -5.47 5.01
CA GLU A 347 6.07 -5.38 5.53
C GLU A 347 6.12 -5.05 7.03
N GLU A 348 5.18 -4.23 7.52
CA GLU A 348 5.04 -3.97 8.96
C GLU A 348 4.61 -5.22 9.74
N LEU A 349 3.70 -6.01 9.15
CA LEU A 349 3.06 -7.14 9.81
C LEU A 349 3.85 -8.44 9.70
N TYR A 350 4.70 -8.61 8.69
CA TYR A 350 5.35 -9.89 8.41
C TYR A 350 6.84 -9.75 8.13
N GLU A 351 7.64 -10.55 8.84
CA GLU A 351 9.03 -10.85 8.46
C GLU A 351 9.02 -12.05 7.50
N PHE A 352 9.49 -11.87 6.27
CA PHE A 352 9.41 -12.92 5.25
C PHE A 352 10.50 -13.98 5.38
N GLY A 353 10.22 -15.17 4.82
CA GLY A 353 11.11 -16.34 4.77
C GLY A 353 12.53 -16.01 4.33
N ASP A 354 12.69 -15.15 3.32
CA ASP A 354 13.99 -14.77 2.80
C ASP A 354 14.87 -14.03 3.81
N ILE A 355 14.27 -13.32 4.77
CA ILE A 355 15.00 -12.63 5.83
C ILE A 355 15.24 -13.59 7.00
N ILE A 356 14.18 -14.26 7.48
CA ILE A 356 14.27 -15.07 8.70
C ILE A 356 15.11 -16.34 8.50
N ASN A 357 15.05 -16.98 7.33
CA ASN A 357 15.73 -18.24 7.08
C ASN A 357 17.21 -18.04 6.68
N LYS A 358 17.52 -17.07 5.81
CA LYS A 358 18.92 -16.75 5.42
C LYS A 358 19.78 -16.30 6.59
N ASN A 359 19.17 -15.69 7.60
CA ASN A 359 19.85 -15.28 8.83
C ASN A 359 19.76 -16.35 9.95
N HIS A 360 19.21 -17.53 9.65
CA HIS A 360 18.98 -18.62 10.61
C HIS A 360 18.35 -18.13 11.92
N LEU A 361 17.35 -17.25 11.83
CA LEU A 361 16.71 -16.69 13.01
C LEU A 361 16.01 -17.80 13.80
N PRO A 362 16.10 -17.81 15.15
CA PRO A 362 15.45 -18.81 15.97
C PRO A 362 13.95 -18.94 15.70
N LEU A 363 13.36 -20.07 16.10
CA LEU A 363 11.90 -20.19 16.11
C LEU A 363 11.29 -19.19 17.11
N GLU A 364 10.24 -18.49 16.70
CA GLU A 364 9.52 -17.54 17.54
C GLU A 364 8.00 -17.65 17.37
N LEU A 365 7.28 -17.11 18.35
CA LEU A 365 5.83 -16.97 18.31
C LEU A 365 5.42 -16.24 17.02
N GLY A 366 4.43 -16.79 16.31
CA GLY A 366 3.96 -16.22 15.06
C GLY A 366 4.70 -16.69 13.81
N ASP A 367 5.70 -17.57 13.93
CA ASP A 367 6.27 -18.25 12.76
C ASP A 367 5.20 -19.03 11.99
N ILE A 368 5.20 -18.86 10.67
CA ILE A 368 4.22 -19.43 9.74
C ILE A 368 4.90 -20.52 8.90
N PHE A 369 4.27 -21.68 8.88
CA PHE A 369 4.73 -22.88 8.19
C PHE A 369 3.76 -23.26 7.07
N GLU A 370 4.32 -23.52 5.89
CA GLU A 370 3.65 -24.16 4.77
C GLU A 370 3.88 -25.68 4.86
N LYS A 371 2.82 -26.46 4.70
CA LYS A 371 2.92 -27.91 4.53
C LYS A 371 3.32 -28.20 3.08
N VAL A 372 4.53 -28.70 2.90
CA VAL A 372 5.04 -29.17 1.61
C VAL A 372 4.51 -30.58 1.41
N SER A 373 3.42 -30.72 0.64
CA SER A 373 2.90 -32.02 0.24
C SER A 373 3.80 -32.59 -0.84
N ASP A 374 4.41 -33.73 -0.52
CA ASP A 374 5.32 -34.43 -1.43
C ASP A 374 4.62 -35.59 -2.16
N ASP A 375 3.29 -35.54 -2.21
CA ASP A 375 2.44 -36.46 -2.95
C ASP A 375 1.12 -35.77 -3.29
N SER A 376 0.77 -35.86 -4.57
CA SER A 376 -0.58 -35.79 -5.10
C SER A 376 -1.45 -36.81 -4.37
N SER A 377 -1.87 -36.52 -3.13
CA SER A 377 -2.88 -37.30 -2.45
C SER A 377 -4.20 -37.08 -3.18
N LYS A 378 -4.41 -37.89 -4.23
CA LYS A 378 -5.74 -38.20 -4.74
C LYS A 378 -6.57 -38.60 -3.53
N ASN A 379 -7.52 -37.76 -3.14
CA ASN A 379 -8.59 -38.21 -2.28
C ASN A 379 -9.35 -39.27 -3.09
N GLU A 380 -9.11 -40.56 -2.79
CA GLU A 380 -9.77 -41.69 -3.48
C GLU A 380 -11.30 -41.62 -3.37
N ASN A 381 -11.83 -40.84 -2.42
CA ASN A 381 -13.27 -40.67 -2.23
C ASN A 381 -13.90 -39.44 -2.91
N THR A 382 -13.14 -38.54 -3.55
CA THR A 382 -13.75 -37.37 -4.21
C THR A 382 -13.15 -37.00 -5.57
N GLY A 383 -12.05 -37.61 -6.02
CA GLY A 383 -11.45 -37.32 -7.33
C GLY A 383 -10.95 -35.87 -7.51
N VAL A 384 -11.07 -35.03 -6.48
CA VAL A 384 -10.59 -33.65 -6.46
C VAL A 384 -9.20 -33.66 -5.81
N VAL A 385 -8.18 -33.31 -6.58
CA VAL A 385 -6.86 -32.99 -6.06
C VAL A 385 -6.97 -31.61 -5.40
N ASP A 386 -7.08 -31.58 -4.08
CA ASP A 386 -6.99 -30.33 -3.32
C ASP A 386 -5.52 -29.89 -3.29
N CYS A 387 -5.08 -29.23 -4.38
CA CYS A 387 -3.77 -28.59 -4.51
C CYS A 387 -3.63 -27.30 -3.67
N SER A 388 -4.55 -27.04 -2.73
CA SER A 388 -4.46 -25.84 -1.92
C SER A 388 -3.31 -25.95 -0.91
N LYS A 389 -2.45 -24.93 -0.91
CA LYS A 389 -1.38 -24.78 0.08
C LYS A 389 -2.00 -24.67 1.47
N LYS A 390 -1.48 -25.45 2.41
CA LYS A 390 -1.95 -25.44 3.81
C LYS A 390 -0.94 -24.73 4.68
N TYR A 391 -1.43 -23.75 5.44
CA TYR A 391 -0.61 -22.88 6.29
C TYR A 391 -0.94 -23.09 7.76
N TYR A 392 0.07 -22.92 8.60
CA TYR A 392 -0.04 -23.08 10.05
C TYR A 392 0.79 -22.04 10.77
N ILE A 393 0.34 -21.54 11.91
CA ILE A 393 1.04 -20.54 12.71
C ILE A 393 1.38 -21.08 14.10
N LEU A 394 2.60 -20.80 14.57
CA LEU A 394 3.11 -21.24 15.87
C LEU A 394 2.57 -20.37 17.01
N LEU A 395 1.89 -21.00 17.98
CA LEU A 395 1.24 -20.35 19.12
C LEU A 395 1.82 -20.84 20.47
N ALA A 396 3.13 -20.72 20.63
CA ALA A 396 3.83 -21.10 21.86
C ALA A 396 4.41 -19.88 22.58
N GLN A 397 4.59 -19.99 23.90
CA GLN A 397 5.19 -18.92 24.70
C GLN A 397 6.63 -18.64 24.23
N PRO A 398 7.05 -17.38 24.08
CA PRO A 398 8.40 -17.07 23.61
C PRO A 398 9.52 -17.66 24.47
N CYS A 399 9.36 -17.68 25.80
CA CYS A 399 10.34 -18.27 26.72
C CYS A 399 10.52 -19.78 26.51
N ASP A 400 9.46 -20.46 26.10
CA ASP A 400 9.46 -21.90 25.86
C ASP A 400 10.11 -22.26 24.52
N LEU A 401 10.15 -21.32 23.56
CA LEU A 401 10.77 -21.52 22.24
C LEU A 401 12.29 -21.26 22.25
N MET A 402 12.77 -20.52 23.24
CA MET A 402 14.15 -20.02 23.34
C MET A 402 15.17 -21.16 23.52
N VAL A 403 16.14 -21.24 22.62
CA VAL A 403 17.29 -22.15 22.72
C VAL A 403 18.43 -21.45 23.45
N ARG A 404 18.68 -21.83 24.70
CA ARG A 404 19.71 -21.21 25.57
C ARG A 404 21.13 -21.64 25.22
N SER A 405 22.13 -21.07 25.91
CA SER A 405 23.58 -21.30 25.73
C SER A 405 24.03 -22.76 25.58
N LYS A 406 23.29 -23.72 26.13
CA LYS A 406 23.57 -25.16 26.06
C LYS A 406 22.96 -25.83 24.83
N GLY A 407 22.27 -25.12 23.93
CA GLY A 407 21.55 -25.71 22.80
C GLY A 407 20.31 -26.50 23.22
N LYS A 408 19.70 -26.14 24.36
CA LYS A 408 18.50 -26.75 24.94
C LYS A 408 17.49 -25.66 25.30
N ARG A 409 16.21 -26.05 25.37
CA ARG A 409 15.12 -25.22 25.90
C ARG A 409 14.92 -25.53 27.38
N GLU A 410 14.41 -24.57 28.12
CA GLU A 410 14.02 -24.74 29.52
C GLU A 410 12.63 -24.11 29.72
N PRO A 411 11.55 -24.92 29.81
CA PRO A 411 11.54 -26.39 29.79
C PRO A 411 11.85 -27.00 28.41
N ASP A 412 12.33 -28.25 28.38
CA ASP A 412 12.58 -28.98 27.12
C ASP A 412 11.26 -29.51 26.55
N LEU A 413 10.53 -28.65 25.85
CA LEU A 413 9.28 -29.03 25.20
C LEU A 413 9.52 -30.05 24.08
N ILE A 414 8.71 -31.11 24.06
CA ILE A 414 8.72 -32.09 22.97
C ILE A 414 7.84 -31.61 21.81
N ARG A 415 6.67 -31.04 22.12
CA ARG A 415 5.67 -30.61 21.13
C ARG A 415 5.19 -29.19 21.36
N VAL A 416 4.83 -28.53 20.27
CA VAL A 416 4.28 -27.16 20.27
C VAL A 416 3.01 -27.06 19.42
N PRO A 417 2.08 -26.17 19.77
CA PRO A 417 0.84 -25.98 19.02
C PRO A 417 1.05 -25.18 17.73
N LEU A 418 0.54 -25.73 16.63
CA LEU A 418 0.38 -25.05 15.34
C LEU A 418 -1.11 -24.93 15.00
N ALA A 419 -1.62 -23.70 14.89
CA ALA A 419 -3.00 -23.46 14.49
C ALA A 419 -3.14 -23.36 12.97
N GLU A 420 -4.22 -23.91 12.41
CA GLU A 420 -4.53 -23.81 10.98
C GLU A 420 -4.82 -22.37 10.54
N VAL A 421 -4.23 -21.96 9.43
CA VAL A 421 -4.48 -20.68 8.75
C VAL A 421 -5.30 -20.95 7.49
N VAL A 422 -6.50 -20.37 7.42
CA VAL A 422 -7.49 -20.64 6.36
C VAL A 422 -7.99 -19.36 5.71
N GLN A 423 -8.27 -19.44 4.41
CA GLN A 423 -8.91 -18.36 3.67
C GLN A 423 -10.43 -18.57 3.62
N ARG A 424 -11.21 -17.57 4.03
CA ARG A 424 -12.69 -17.59 4.05
C ARG A 424 -13.27 -16.20 3.77
N GLU A 425 -14.51 -16.13 3.29
CA GLU A 425 -15.20 -14.85 3.10
C GLU A 425 -15.69 -14.25 4.43
N LYS A 426 -16.14 -15.11 5.36
CA LYS A 426 -16.61 -14.72 6.69
C LYS A 426 -15.72 -15.31 7.78
N CYS A 427 -15.59 -14.58 8.90
CA CYS A 427 -14.82 -15.02 10.06
C CYS A 427 -15.41 -16.33 10.62
N PRO A 428 -14.66 -17.44 10.63
CA PRO A 428 -15.14 -18.69 11.21
C PRO A 428 -15.21 -18.59 12.74
N HIS A 429 -16.04 -19.45 13.35
CA HIS A 429 -16.12 -19.51 14.81
C HIS A 429 -14.77 -19.87 15.44
N TYR A 430 -14.48 -19.30 16.60
CA TYR A 430 -13.19 -19.45 17.30
C TYR A 430 -11.97 -19.16 16.41
N SER A 431 -12.05 -18.12 15.59
CA SER A 431 -10.95 -17.73 14.72
C SER A 431 -10.67 -16.23 14.82
N GLU A 432 -9.45 -15.83 14.46
CA GLU A 432 -9.03 -14.43 14.42
C GLU A 432 -8.45 -14.10 13.05
N GLU A 433 -8.78 -12.92 12.52
CA GLU A 433 -8.30 -12.46 11.22
C GLU A 433 -6.82 -12.12 11.29
N ILE A 434 -6.04 -12.57 10.29
CA ILE A 434 -4.69 -12.09 10.05
C ILE A 434 -4.68 -11.20 8.80
N PRO A 435 -4.51 -9.88 8.95
CA PRO A 435 -4.61 -8.94 7.84
C PRO A 435 -3.41 -9.04 6.90
N CYS A 436 -3.59 -8.68 5.62
CA CYS A 436 -2.50 -8.52 4.66
C CYS A 436 -1.62 -9.76 4.40
N PHE A 437 -2.10 -10.98 4.65
CA PHE A 437 -1.30 -12.19 4.42
C PHE A 437 -0.96 -12.42 2.91
N ASP A 438 -1.93 -12.17 2.03
CA ASP A 438 -1.75 -12.21 0.58
C ASP A 438 -1.00 -10.96 0.06
N ASP A 439 -0.38 -11.07 -1.12
CA ASP A 439 0.35 -9.96 -1.75
C ASP A 439 -0.55 -8.80 -2.20
N HIS A 440 -1.86 -9.04 -2.34
CA HIS A 440 -2.85 -8.05 -2.80
C HIS A 440 -4.17 -8.22 -2.01
N PRO A 441 -4.99 -7.16 -1.88
CA PRO A 441 -6.30 -7.26 -1.24
C PRO A 441 -7.20 -8.23 -2.03
N ARG A 442 -7.86 -9.14 -1.30
CA ARG A 442 -8.81 -10.11 -1.87
C ARG A 442 -10.13 -10.05 -1.13
N LYS A 443 -11.20 -10.51 -1.80
CA LYS A 443 -12.53 -10.67 -1.18
C LYS A 443 -12.49 -11.63 0.02
N ASN A 444 -11.70 -12.69 -0.08
CA ASN A 444 -11.53 -13.64 1.01
C ASN A 444 -10.40 -13.21 1.94
N LYS A 445 -10.68 -13.25 3.25
CA LYS A 445 -9.75 -12.91 4.32
C LYS A 445 -9.10 -14.17 4.89
N TRP A 446 -7.99 -13.98 5.59
CA TRP A 446 -7.25 -15.06 6.23
C TRP A 446 -7.54 -15.10 7.72
N PHE A 447 -7.73 -16.30 8.25
CA PHE A 447 -8.10 -16.53 9.64
C PHE A 447 -7.27 -17.64 10.27
N VAL A 448 -6.91 -17.46 11.53
CA VAL A 448 -6.27 -18.48 12.36
C VAL A 448 -7.33 -19.20 13.16
N ARG A 449 -7.43 -20.52 13.02
CA ARG A 449 -8.43 -21.35 13.70
C ARG A 449 -7.96 -21.82 15.07
N MET A 450 -8.41 -21.16 16.13
CA MET A 450 -7.96 -21.41 17.51
C MET A 450 -8.37 -22.79 18.06
N LYS A 451 -9.35 -23.45 17.46
CA LYS A 451 -9.77 -24.82 17.82
C LYS A 451 -9.22 -25.91 16.88
N MET A 452 -8.57 -25.54 15.77
CA MET A 452 -7.91 -26.50 14.88
C MET A 452 -6.40 -26.39 15.04
N VAL A 453 -5.92 -26.98 16.14
CA VAL A 453 -4.52 -26.92 16.55
C VAL A 453 -3.89 -28.31 16.51
N HIS A 454 -2.73 -28.39 15.89
CA HIS A 454 -1.92 -29.59 15.78
C HIS A 454 -0.69 -29.46 16.68
N PHE A 455 -0.47 -30.41 17.57
CA PHE A 455 0.75 -30.44 18.37
C PHE A 455 1.85 -31.14 17.58
N VAL A 456 2.90 -30.45 17.16
CA VAL A 456 3.98 -31.01 16.33
C VAL A 456 5.27 -31.11 17.11
N GLN A 457 6.14 -32.06 16.77
CA GLN A 457 7.46 -32.14 17.40
C GLN A 457 8.29 -30.88 17.11
N ILE A 458 8.77 -30.19 18.14
CA ILE A 458 9.52 -28.94 17.96
C ILE A 458 10.86 -29.18 17.24
N SER A 459 11.45 -30.37 17.40
CA SER A 459 12.67 -30.76 16.70
C SER A 459 12.52 -30.84 15.18
N ILE A 460 11.30 -31.00 14.67
CA ILE A 460 11.01 -30.93 13.23
C ILE A 460 11.04 -29.48 12.76
N LEU A 461 10.41 -28.57 13.52
CA LEU A 461 10.43 -27.14 13.22
C LEU A 461 11.83 -26.54 13.33
N ASP A 462 12.65 -27.03 14.27
CA ASP A 462 14.04 -26.62 14.43
C ASP A 462 14.88 -26.87 13.17
N LEU A 463 14.51 -27.88 12.35
CA LEU A 463 15.22 -28.16 11.11
C LEU A 463 15.07 -27.02 10.10
N CYS A 464 13.95 -26.29 10.13
CA CYS A 464 13.72 -25.13 9.26
C CYS A 464 14.73 -24.01 9.56
N VAL A 465 15.18 -23.86 10.81
CA VAL A 465 16.19 -22.84 11.20
C VAL A 465 17.55 -23.16 10.59
N LEU A 466 17.85 -24.43 10.30
CA LEU A 466 19.15 -24.87 9.77
C LEU A 466 19.29 -24.69 8.25
N ASN A 467 18.27 -24.19 7.55
CA ASN A 467 18.29 -24.11 6.10
C ASN A 467 17.82 -22.74 5.60
N ASP A 468 18.54 -22.17 4.64
CA ASP A 468 18.26 -20.84 4.06
C ASP A 468 16.93 -20.80 3.30
N ASP A 469 16.46 -21.95 2.81
CA ASP A 469 15.17 -22.14 2.14
C ASP A 469 14.00 -22.35 3.13
N GLY A 470 14.29 -22.44 4.44
CA GLY A 470 13.32 -22.68 5.50
C GLY A 470 12.71 -24.08 5.51
N VAL A 471 13.21 -25.02 4.69
CA VAL A 471 12.69 -26.40 4.65
C VAL A 471 13.19 -27.19 5.85
N GLY A 472 12.32 -28.00 6.44
CA GLY A 472 12.65 -28.86 7.58
C GLY A 472 13.55 -30.03 7.19
N ARG A 473 14.84 -29.76 6.96
CA ARG A 473 15.82 -30.74 6.45
C ARG A 473 17.07 -30.84 7.33
N LEU A 474 17.61 -32.04 7.47
CA LEU A 474 18.85 -32.31 8.20
C LEU A 474 19.73 -33.30 7.44
N VAL A 475 21.00 -32.95 7.25
CA VAL A 475 22.04 -33.86 6.78
C VAL A 475 22.84 -34.35 7.97
N ILE A 476 22.75 -35.65 8.29
CA ILE A 476 23.30 -36.21 9.53
C ILE A 476 24.84 -36.26 9.51
N GLY A 477 25.43 -36.49 8.34
CA GLY A 477 26.88 -36.65 8.15
C GLY A 477 27.64 -35.39 7.76
N ALA A 478 26.96 -34.28 7.48
CA ALA A 478 27.59 -33.02 7.08
C ALA A 478 27.89 -32.14 8.31
N ASP A 479 28.71 -31.11 8.13
CA ASP A 479 28.87 -30.05 9.14
C ASP A 479 27.59 -29.20 9.28
N GLY A 480 27.51 -28.41 10.34
CA GLY A 480 26.40 -27.46 10.50
C GLY A 480 26.52 -26.28 9.52
N PRO A 481 25.43 -25.57 9.21
CA PRO A 481 25.51 -24.36 8.41
C PRO A 481 26.39 -23.31 9.09
N LYS A 482 27.14 -22.55 8.29
CA LYS A 482 28.00 -21.46 8.76
C LYS A 482 27.14 -20.28 9.18
N GLY A 483 27.60 -19.49 10.16
CA GLY A 483 26.86 -18.31 10.62
C GLY A 483 25.74 -18.59 11.63
N LEU A 484 25.51 -19.85 12.02
CA LEU A 484 24.62 -20.15 13.14
C LEU A 484 25.10 -19.49 14.43
N ARG A 485 24.16 -18.99 15.21
CA ARG A 485 24.37 -18.50 16.58
C ARG A 485 24.97 -19.61 17.47
N PRO A 486 25.82 -19.32 18.47
CA PRO A 486 26.47 -20.35 19.29
C PRO A 486 25.51 -21.36 19.93
N ALA A 487 24.35 -20.89 20.42
CA ALA A 487 23.31 -21.75 20.97
C ALA A 487 22.73 -22.72 19.91
N TRP A 488 22.54 -22.25 18.69
CA TRP A 488 22.02 -23.04 17.57
C TRP A 488 23.05 -23.97 16.95
N GLN A 489 24.34 -23.64 16.99
CA GLN A 489 25.41 -24.58 16.66
C GLN A 489 25.35 -25.81 17.57
N LYS A 490 25.22 -25.59 18.89
CA LYS A 490 25.04 -26.68 19.87
C LYS A 490 23.72 -27.41 19.68
N ARG A 491 22.64 -26.72 19.31
CA ARG A 491 21.35 -27.34 18.99
C ARG A 491 21.46 -28.24 17.76
N CYS A 492 22.15 -27.81 16.71
CA CYS A 492 22.41 -28.59 15.50
C CYS A 492 23.11 -29.92 15.83
N LEU A 493 24.16 -29.88 16.66
CA LEU A 493 24.85 -31.10 17.13
C LEU A 493 23.90 -32.04 17.88
N LYS A 494 23.06 -31.50 18.76
CA LYS A 494 22.06 -32.28 19.50
C LYS A 494 20.98 -32.88 18.61
N LEU A 495 20.55 -32.17 17.57
CA LEU A 495 19.61 -32.69 16.59
C LEU A 495 20.24 -33.82 15.77
N LYS A 496 21.50 -33.68 15.35
CA LYS A 496 22.24 -34.74 14.67
C LYS A 496 22.39 -35.98 15.56
N GLU A 497 22.78 -35.80 16.82
CA GLU A 497 22.85 -36.90 17.79
C GLU A 497 21.49 -37.56 17.99
N HIS A 498 20.43 -36.77 18.20
CA HIS A 498 19.07 -37.26 18.39
C HIS A 498 18.59 -38.12 17.21
N TRP A 499 18.74 -37.60 15.98
CA TRP A 499 18.28 -38.29 14.78
C TRP A 499 19.19 -39.46 14.39
N SER A 500 20.50 -39.36 14.60
CA SER A 500 21.43 -40.47 14.39
C SER A 500 21.12 -41.64 15.34
N ASN A 501 20.87 -41.35 16.62
CA ASN A 501 20.46 -42.36 17.60
C ASN A 501 19.12 -43.01 17.22
N LYS A 502 18.13 -42.20 16.82
CA LYS A 502 16.83 -42.70 16.35
C LYS A 502 16.95 -43.57 15.10
N LEU A 503 17.86 -43.27 14.18
CA LEU A 503 18.01 -43.99 12.92
C LEU A 503 19.02 -45.15 12.99
N SER A 504 19.87 -45.21 14.02
CA SER A 504 20.86 -46.28 14.22
C SER A 504 20.31 -47.72 14.12
N PRO A 505 19.06 -48.03 14.54
CA PRO A 505 18.50 -49.38 14.37
C PRO A 505 18.30 -49.78 12.90
N LEU A 506 18.15 -48.83 11.97
CA LEU A 506 18.02 -49.13 10.53
C LEU A 506 19.29 -49.77 9.96
N GLY A 507 20.46 -49.44 10.50
CA GLY A 507 21.71 -50.09 10.13
C GLY A 507 21.74 -51.56 10.56
N LYS A 508 21.19 -51.87 11.75
CA LYS A 508 21.07 -53.26 12.25
C LYS A 508 20.03 -54.09 11.48
N LEU A 509 19.10 -53.42 10.81
CA LEU A 509 18.08 -54.02 9.94
C LEU A 509 18.52 -54.12 8.47
N SER A 510 19.81 -53.91 8.16
CA SER A 510 20.32 -54.11 6.80
C SER A 510 20.35 -55.60 6.41
N PHE A 511 20.18 -55.88 5.12
CA PHE A 511 20.29 -57.23 4.58
C PHE A 511 21.74 -57.69 4.53
N GLU A 512 22.02 -58.84 5.14
CA GLU A 512 23.31 -59.51 5.03
C GLU A 512 23.26 -60.59 3.95
N LYS A 513 24.41 -60.88 3.31
CA LYS A 513 24.51 -61.93 2.29
C LYS A 513 24.12 -63.32 2.82
N LYS A 514 24.21 -63.53 4.14
CA LYS A 514 23.89 -64.79 4.84
C LYS A 514 22.43 -64.90 5.32
N ASP A 515 21.64 -63.84 5.20
CA ASP A 515 20.24 -63.86 5.66
C ASP A 515 19.39 -64.82 4.81
N SER A 516 18.60 -65.68 5.46
CA SER A 516 17.57 -66.48 4.79
C SER A 516 16.43 -65.60 4.26
N GLN A 517 15.63 -66.13 3.33
CA GLN A 517 14.52 -65.39 2.73
C GLN A 517 13.48 -64.94 3.77
N ASP A 518 13.16 -65.78 4.76
CA ASP A 518 12.25 -65.44 5.86
C ASP A 518 12.80 -64.31 6.73
N VAL A 519 14.11 -64.34 7.03
CA VAL A 519 14.78 -63.28 7.81
C VAL A 519 14.76 -61.95 7.06
N ARG A 520 14.95 -61.97 5.73
CA ARG A 520 14.85 -60.75 4.91
C ARG A 520 13.44 -60.17 4.95
N GLN A 521 12.39 -60.98 4.80
CA GLN A 521 11.01 -60.50 4.87
C GLN A 521 10.67 -59.91 6.24
N VAL A 522 11.14 -60.51 7.34
CA VAL A 522 10.94 -59.99 8.69
C VAL A 522 11.70 -58.66 8.88
N LYS A 523 12.96 -58.59 8.45
CA LYS A 523 13.76 -57.35 8.49
C LYS A 523 13.11 -56.22 7.70
N GLU A 524 12.57 -56.52 6.52
CA GLU A 524 11.87 -55.55 5.67
C GLU A 524 10.62 -55.00 6.34
N LYS A 525 9.72 -55.85 6.85
CA LYS A 525 8.53 -55.42 7.61
C LYS A 525 8.87 -54.60 8.85
N LEU A 526 9.90 -55.02 9.59
CA LEU A 526 10.37 -54.27 10.77
C LEU A 526 10.93 -52.90 10.36
N ARG A 527 11.70 -52.84 9.27
CA ARG A 527 12.25 -51.59 8.72
C ARG A 527 11.13 -50.64 8.29
N GLU A 528 10.12 -51.12 7.58
CA GLU A 528 8.96 -50.31 7.17
C GLU A 528 8.18 -49.78 8.37
N SER A 529 7.85 -50.64 9.33
CA SER A 529 7.13 -50.25 10.55
C SER A 529 7.92 -49.21 11.38
N PHE A 530 9.24 -49.41 11.50
CA PHE A 530 10.14 -48.50 12.20
C PHE A 530 10.25 -47.14 11.50
N LEU A 531 10.43 -47.13 10.17
CA LEU A 531 10.44 -45.90 9.38
C LEU A 531 9.12 -45.16 9.51
N LYS A 532 7.99 -45.87 9.43
CA LYS A 532 6.66 -45.27 9.62
C LYS A 532 6.55 -44.63 11.00
N ALA A 533 7.04 -45.26 12.06
CA ALA A 533 6.99 -44.70 13.41
C ALA A 533 7.87 -43.44 13.59
N ILE A 534 9.03 -43.37 12.93
CA ILE A 534 9.94 -42.22 13.03
C ILE A 534 9.49 -41.05 12.15
N LEU A 535 9.06 -41.36 10.93
CA LEU A 535 8.75 -40.38 9.89
C LEU A 535 7.29 -39.91 9.94
N SER A 536 6.44 -40.52 10.77
CA SER A 536 5.10 -40.00 11.03
C SER A 536 5.13 -38.99 12.18
N ASP A 537 4.95 -37.72 11.85
CA ASP A 537 4.41 -36.73 12.79
C ASP A 537 2.92 -36.49 12.47
N VAL A 538 2.18 -35.91 13.41
CA VAL A 538 0.76 -35.61 13.25
C VAL A 538 0.50 -34.74 12.02
N LEU A 539 1.40 -33.79 11.75
CA LEU A 539 1.19 -32.83 10.67
C LEU A 539 2.13 -33.01 9.47
N PHE A 540 3.42 -33.20 9.75
CA PHE A 540 4.48 -33.22 8.74
C PHE A 540 5.06 -34.62 8.56
N LYS A 541 4.94 -35.17 7.35
CA LYS A 541 5.53 -36.48 7.05
C LYS A 541 7.01 -36.32 6.71
N GLY A 542 7.83 -37.21 7.26
CA GLY A 542 9.25 -37.30 7.00
C GLY A 542 9.58 -38.24 5.83
N LYS A 543 10.73 -38.01 5.20
CA LYS A 543 11.38 -38.89 4.22
C LYS A 543 12.88 -38.94 4.51
N ILE A 544 13.51 -40.06 4.14
CA ILE A 544 14.96 -40.24 4.27
C ILE A 544 15.52 -40.60 2.92
N GLU A 545 16.53 -39.86 2.50
CA GLU A 545 17.28 -40.10 1.27
C GLU A 545 18.74 -40.39 1.63
N SER A 546 19.35 -41.36 0.95
CA SER A 546 20.77 -41.64 1.09
C SER A 546 21.52 -40.90 0.00
N THR A 547 22.41 -39.99 0.39
CA THR A 547 23.29 -39.23 -0.52
C THR A 547 24.74 -39.66 -0.30
N GLY A 548 25.62 -39.35 -1.24
CA GLY A 548 27.07 -39.61 -1.09
C GLY A 548 27.70 -38.96 0.15
N ASN A 549 27.04 -37.92 0.71
CA ASN A 549 27.49 -37.16 1.88
C ASN A 549 26.75 -37.55 3.18
N GLY A 550 25.98 -38.65 3.18
CA GLY A 550 25.25 -39.15 4.33
C GLY A 550 23.74 -39.24 4.12
N GLN A 551 23.01 -39.49 5.21
CA GLN A 551 21.55 -39.54 5.20
C GLN A 551 20.95 -38.14 5.33
N VAL A 552 20.01 -37.83 4.45
CA VAL A 552 19.22 -36.60 4.46
C VAL A 552 17.82 -36.93 4.98
N LEU A 553 17.45 -36.31 6.09
CA LEU A 553 16.12 -36.39 6.68
C LEU A 553 15.36 -35.12 6.32
N THR A 554 14.21 -35.24 5.66
CA THR A 554 13.38 -34.12 5.25
C THR A 554 11.96 -34.31 5.76
N TYR A 555 11.41 -33.31 6.42
CA TYR A 555 9.98 -33.24 6.77
C TYR A 555 9.27 -32.26 5.84
N GLY A 556 8.02 -32.58 5.48
CA GLY A 556 7.16 -31.76 4.62
C GLY A 556 6.69 -30.45 5.26
N CYS A 557 7.59 -29.70 5.89
CA CYS A 557 7.35 -28.37 6.47
C CYS A 557 8.36 -27.37 5.92
N LYS A 558 7.87 -26.16 5.61
CA LYS A 558 8.69 -25.02 5.21
C LYS A 558 8.28 -23.80 6.00
N ARG A 559 9.21 -23.11 6.65
CA ARG A 559 8.98 -21.82 7.31
C ARG A 559 9.00 -20.71 6.27
N ILE A 560 7.90 -19.96 6.14
CA ILE A 560 7.70 -19.01 5.03
C ILE A 560 7.62 -17.54 5.46
N ALA A 561 7.25 -17.29 6.72
CA ALA A 561 7.09 -15.95 7.26
C ALA A 561 7.01 -16.02 8.78
N ARG A 562 7.01 -14.85 9.43
CA ARG A 562 6.71 -14.66 10.84
C ARG A 562 5.82 -13.43 10.99
N LEU A 563 4.72 -13.57 11.72
CA LEU A 563 3.85 -12.45 12.08
C LEU A 563 4.53 -11.55 13.12
N SER A 564 4.35 -10.23 13.01
CA SER A 564 4.96 -9.25 13.90
C SER A 564 4.66 -9.55 15.36
N ARG A 565 5.65 -9.35 16.22
CA ARG A 565 5.59 -9.80 17.63
C ARG A 565 4.35 -9.31 18.38
N VAL A 566 3.92 -8.08 18.12
CA VAL A 566 2.73 -7.50 18.77
C VAL A 566 1.46 -8.25 18.36
N ARG A 567 1.29 -8.51 17.07
CA ARG A 567 0.13 -9.24 16.54
C ARG A 567 0.16 -10.71 16.95
N ALA A 568 1.33 -11.34 16.89
CA ALA A 568 1.50 -12.73 17.30
C ALA A 568 1.23 -12.94 18.80
N MET A 569 1.57 -11.96 19.66
CA MET A 569 1.21 -11.98 21.08
C MET A 569 -0.31 -11.85 21.29
N GLY A 570 -0.96 -10.93 20.58
CA GLY A 570 -2.43 -10.81 20.60
C GLY A 570 -3.11 -12.12 20.22
N LEU A 571 -2.61 -12.76 19.17
CA LEU A 571 -3.10 -14.06 18.70
C LEU A 571 -2.92 -15.18 19.74
N LEU A 572 -1.77 -15.21 20.43
CA LEU A 572 -1.53 -16.14 21.54
C LEU A 572 -2.49 -15.91 22.72
N MET A 573 -2.79 -14.65 23.05
CA MET A 573 -3.76 -14.29 24.09
C MET A 573 -5.18 -14.75 23.69
N SER A 574 -5.58 -14.54 22.45
CA SER A 574 -6.87 -15.03 21.93
C SER A 574 -6.97 -16.55 21.95
N TYR A 575 -5.89 -17.25 21.59
CA TYR A 575 -5.80 -18.71 21.67
C TYR A 575 -5.96 -19.21 23.10
N THR A 576 -5.15 -18.68 24.04
CA THR A 576 -5.19 -19.08 25.45
C THR A 576 -6.55 -18.77 26.08
N SER A 577 -7.15 -17.62 25.79
CA SER A 577 -8.52 -17.29 26.19
C SER A 577 -9.56 -18.28 25.64
N THR A 578 -9.41 -18.71 24.38
CA THR A 578 -10.29 -19.70 23.75
C THR A 578 -10.15 -21.09 24.36
N CYS A 579 -8.95 -21.46 24.83
CA CYS A 579 -8.69 -22.71 25.53
C CYS A 579 -9.13 -22.69 26.99
N GLY A 580 -9.03 -21.54 27.66
CA GLY A 580 -9.32 -21.38 29.09
C GLY A 580 -10.74 -20.98 29.44
N ARG A 581 -11.69 -20.96 28.50
CA ARG A 581 -13.08 -20.53 28.77
C ARG A 581 -13.73 -21.42 29.84
N PRO A 582 -14.22 -20.85 30.95
CA PRO A 582 -14.94 -21.62 31.95
C PRO A 582 -16.26 -22.15 31.39
N ALA A 583 -16.52 -23.42 31.60
CA ALA A 583 -17.82 -24.02 31.32
C ALA A 583 -18.78 -23.72 32.49
N TYR A 584 -19.32 -22.51 32.54
CA TYR A 584 -20.36 -22.18 33.51
C TYR A 584 -21.61 -23.02 33.25
N GLU A 585 -22.33 -23.36 34.32
CA GLU A 585 -23.66 -23.97 34.20
C GLU A 585 -24.57 -23.05 33.39
N ARG A 586 -25.43 -23.65 32.57
CA ARG A 586 -26.35 -22.89 31.71
C ARG A 586 -27.30 -22.10 32.60
N ASP A 587 -27.30 -20.78 32.43
CA ASP A 587 -28.22 -19.91 33.14
C ASP A 587 -29.68 -20.28 32.80
N PHE A 588 -30.44 -20.65 33.83
CA PHE A 588 -31.85 -21.02 33.71
C PHE A 588 -32.74 -19.84 33.30
N VAL A 589 -32.24 -18.61 33.39
CA VAL A 589 -32.98 -17.36 33.13
C VAL A 589 -32.63 -16.75 31.76
N ALA A 590 -31.52 -17.18 31.13
CA ALA A 590 -31.11 -16.67 29.82
C ALA A 590 -31.93 -17.31 28.68
N SER A 591 -33.11 -16.75 28.39
CA SER A 591 -33.82 -16.99 27.13
C SER A 591 -32.99 -16.47 25.96
N HIS A 592 -32.80 -17.31 24.93
CA HIS A 592 -32.00 -17.05 23.74
C HIS A 592 -32.18 -15.62 23.19
N GLN A 593 -31.16 -14.79 23.38
CA GLN A 593 -30.85 -13.72 22.44
C GLN A 593 -29.47 -14.01 21.85
N GLY A 594 -29.45 -14.49 20.61
CA GLY A 594 -28.29 -14.37 19.71
C GLY A 594 -27.40 -15.60 19.49
N GLN A 595 -27.96 -16.79 19.27
CA GLN A 595 -27.28 -17.85 18.49
C GLN A 595 -28.32 -18.59 17.63
N GLY A 596 -28.54 -18.14 16.39
CA GLY A 596 -29.11 -18.99 15.33
C GLY A 596 -27.93 -19.71 14.64
N ASN A 597 -27.89 -21.05 14.52
CA ASN A 597 -28.72 -21.93 13.66
C ASN A 597 -28.68 -21.40 12.21
N ASP A 598 -28.05 -22.06 11.23
CA ASP A 598 -28.26 -23.42 10.69
C ASP A 598 -26.94 -23.93 10.03
N GLU A 599 -26.61 -25.20 9.75
CA GLU A 599 -27.29 -26.49 9.79
C GLU A 599 -26.21 -27.59 9.69
N ASN A 600 -26.38 -28.68 10.44
CA ASN A 600 -25.73 -29.96 10.16
C ASN A 600 -26.33 -30.55 8.89
N GLY A 601 -25.50 -30.93 7.92
CA GLY A 601 -25.92 -31.65 6.72
C GLY A 601 -24.85 -32.61 6.22
N ASN A 602 -24.95 -33.85 6.72
CA ASN A 602 -24.58 -35.12 6.09
C ASN A 602 -23.22 -35.74 6.41
N GLN A 603 -23.24 -36.57 7.47
CA GLN A 603 -22.47 -37.80 7.56
C GLN A 603 -23.27 -38.92 6.87
N GLY A 604 -22.66 -39.52 5.86
CA GLY A 604 -22.96 -40.80 5.24
C GLY A 604 -21.67 -41.34 4.68
#